data_AF-A0A4Q9L5N1-F1
#
_entry.id   AF-A0A4Q9L5N1-F1
#
_cell.length_a   1.000
_cell.length_b   1.000
_cell.length_c   1.000
_cell.angle_alpha   90.00
_cell.angle_beta   90.00
_cell.angle_gamma   90.00
#
_symmetry.space_group_name_H-M   'P 1'
#
loop_
_entity.id
_entity.type
_entity.pdbx_description
1 polymer ?
#
loop_
_entity_poly.entity_id
_entity_poly.type
_entity_poly.pdbx_seq_one_letter_code
_entity_poly.pdbx_strand_id
1 'polypeptide(L)'
;LSKSLCNVIEIECISNEEISGTKKFAVEKNEEIPSWLKKYYGLDITFRCEICKNKKIRGRKEFFKHFKQPEHLENLETHNIEYCDLFYGITTFSGIENMKTRIFLDQNIFIEEVEDEEGNVYDKKTFEDLKKMGII
;
A
#
# COMPACT_ATOMS: atom_id res chain seq x y z
N LEU A 1 30.09 16.37 -34.20
CA LEU A 1 28.79 16.97 -33.85
C LEU A 1 28.16 16.08 -32.79
N SER A 2 28.26 16.52 -31.53
CA SER A 2 27.95 15.78 -30.32
C SER A 2 26.46 15.44 -30.25
N LYS A 3 26.12 14.15 -30.15
CA LYS A 3 24.78 13.70 -29.77
C LYS A 3 24.47 14.26 -28.38
N SER A 4 23.64 15.28 -28.30
CA SER A 4 23.04 15.72 -27.05
C SER A 4 22.23 14.56 -26.47
N LEU A 5 22.66 14.04 -25.32
CA LEU A 5 21.93 13.01 -24.59
C LEU A 5 20.65 13.63 -24.03
N CYS A 6 19.52 13.45 -24.71
CA CYS A 6 18.21 13.83 -24.19
C CYS A 6 17.74 12.81 -23.13
N ASN A 7 17.08 13.28 -22.07
CA ASN A 7 16.39 12.39 -21.15
C ASN A 7 15.03 12.05 -21.76
N VAL A 8 14.78 10.77 -22.00
CA VAL A 8 13.47 10.30 -22.48
C VAL A 8 12.63 9.99 -21.25
N ILE A 9 11.53 10.74 -21.08
CA ILE A 9 10.56 10.42 -20.04
C ILE A 9 9.53 9.49 -20.66
N GLU A 10 9.60 8.20 -20.31
CA GLU A 10 8.62 7.19 -20.70
C GLU A 10 7.47 7.17 -19.71
N ILE A 11 6.24 7.41 -20.19
CA ILE A 11 5.07 7.45 -19.30
C ILE A 11 3.92 6.67 -19.92
N GLU A 12 3.45 5.66 -19.18
CA GLU A 12 2.21 4.93 -19.45
C GLU A 12 1.00 5.83 -19.19
N CYS A 13 0.17 6.04 -20.20
CA CYS A 13 -1.09 6.77 -20.07
C CYS A 13 -2.10 5.89 -19.31
N ILE A 14 -2.75 6.45 -18.28
CA ILE A 14 -3.94 5.85 -17.66
C ILE A 14 -5.12 6.72 -18.11
N SER A 15 -5.72 6.38 -19.24
CA SER A 15 -7.13 6.73 -19.48
C SER A 15 -7.96 5.57 -18.97
N ASN A 16 -9.01 5.89 -18.22
CA ASN A 16 -10.01 4.90 -17.83
C ASN A 16 -10.55 4.24 -19.10
N GLU A 17 -10.49 2.92 -19.10
CA GLU A 17 -10.81 2.01 -20.20
C GLU A 17 -9.76 1.97 -21.34
N GLU A 18 -9.07 0.82 -21.35
CA GLU A 18 -8.17 0.28 -22.37
C GLU A 18 -6.76 0.90 -22.53
N ILE A 19 -5.76 0.02 -22.45
CA ILE A 19 -4.32 0.30 -22.52
C ILE A 19 -4.00 0.80 -23.94
N SER A 20 -3.94 2.11 -24.15
CA SER A 20 -3.48 2.69 -25.42
C SER A 20 -2.25 3.60 -25.22
N GLY A 21 -1.08 2.97 -25.26
CA GLY A 21 0.20 3.61 -25.62
C GLY A 21 0.93 4.40 -24.52
N THR A 22 2.26 4.26 -24.50
CA THR A 22 3.17 5.16 -23.79
C THR A 22 3.44 6.39 -24.64
N LYS A 23 2.99 7.58 -24.21
CA LYS A 23 3.40 8.82 -24.87
C LYS A 23 4.78 9.23 -24.36
N LYS A 24 5.78 9.22 -25.24
CA LYS A 24 7.16 9.62 -24.92
C LYS A 24 7.34 11.09 -25.24
N PHE A 25 7.73 11.88 -24.24
CA PHE A 25 8.11 13.27 -24.41
C PHE A 25 9.63 13.36 -24.20
N ALA A 26 10.35 13.82 -25.23
CA ALA A 26 11.78 14.09 -25.11
C ALA A 26 11.96 15.46 -24.47
N VAL A 27 12.71 15.50 -23.37
CA VAL A 27 13.13 16.76 -22.73
C VAL A 27 14.65 16.82 -22.79
N GLU A 28 15.19 17.96 -23.22
CA GLU A 28 16.65 18.15 -23.23
C GLU A 28 17.19 18.13 -21.79
N LYS A 29 18.36 17.50 -21.59
CA LYS A 29 18.90 17.17 -20.26
C LYS A 29 19.14 18.38 -19.34
N ASN A 30 19.24 19.59 -19.90
CA ASN A 30 19.46 20.83 -19.16
C ASN A 30 18.25 21.77 -19.17
N GLU A 31 17.15 21.40 -19.81
CA GLU A 31 15.92 22.18 -19.76
C GLU A 31 15.03 21.70 -18.61
N GLU A 32 14.51 22.65 -17.83
CA GLU A 32 13.50 22.31 -16.84
C GLU A 32 12.22 21.82 -17.53
N ILE A 33 11.65 20.74 -17.00
CA ILE A 33 10.37 20.20 -17.50
C ILE A 33 9.33 21.34 -17.51
N PRO A 34 8.70 21.61 -18.68
CA PRO A 34 7.72 22.67 -18.79
C PRO A 34 6.58 22.54 -17.77
N SER A 35 6.12 23.67 -17.24
CA SER A 35 5.11 23.69 -16.16
C SER A 35 3.79 22.99 -16.52
N TRP A 36 3.39 23.04 -17.80
CA TRP A 36 2.20 22.32 -18.27
C TRP A 36 2.39 20.81 -18.28
N LEU A 37 3.59 20.33 -18.60
CA LEU A 37 3.92 18.90 -18.62
C LEU A 37 3.97 18.35 -17.19
N LYS A 38 4.51 19.14 -16.24
CA LYS A 38 4.45 18.84 -14.81
C LYS A 38 3.00 18.67 -14.33
N LYS A 39 2.11 19.61 -14.67
CA LYS A 39 0.69 19.57 -14.32
C LYS A 39 -0.05 18.40 -14.97
N TYR A 40 0.20 18.14 -16.25
CA TYR A 40 -0.43 17.04 -16.99
C TYR A 40 -0.17 15.68 -16.33
N TYR A 41 1.04 15.47 -15.80
CA TYR A 41 1.42 14.24 -15.11
C TYR A 41 1.25 14.28 -13.58
N GLY A 42 0.78 15.39 -13.03
CA GLY A 42 0.67 15.58 -11.58
C GLY A 42 2.01 15.54 -10.84
N LEU A 43 3.12 15.84 -11.52
CA LEU A 43 4.47 15.95 -10.93
C LEU A 43 4.63 17.20 -10.05
N ASP A 44 3.71 18.15 -10.19
CA ASP A 44 3.60 19.34 -9.36
C ASP A 44 2.97 19.05 -7.98
N ILE A 45 2.26 17.94 -7.84
CA ILE A 45 1.66 17.51 -6.58
C ILE A 45 2.70 16.83 -5.71
N THR A 46 2.85 17.33 -4.48
CA THR A 46 3.75 16.74 -3.48
C THR A 46 2.96 15.97 -2.44
N PHE A 47 3.28 14.69 -2.27
CA PHE A 47 2.75 13.84 -1.22
C PHE A 47 3.77 13.72 -0.09
N ARG A 48 3.29 13.46 1.13
CA ARG A 48 4.12 13.24 2.31
C ARG A 48 3.74 11.89 2.91
N CYS A 49 4.74 11.13 3.30
CA CYS A 49 4.56 9.88 4.04
C CYS A 49 5.18 10.03 5.43
N GLU A 50 4.36 9.91 6.48
CA GLU A 50 4.82 10.07 7.86
C GLU A 50 5.67 8.88 8.29
N ILE A 51 5.32 7.68 7.82
CA ILE A 51 6.06 6.42 8.05
C ILE A 51 7.51 6.54 7.54
N CYS A 52 7.70 7.17 6.38
CA CYS A 52 9.03 7.46 5.83
C CYS A 52 9.61 8.79 6.36
N LYS A 53 9.45 9.11 7.66
CA LYS A 53 10.03 10.32 8.28
C LYS A 53 9.64 11.62 7.57
N ASN A 54 8.37 11.75 7.17
CA ASN A 54 7.85 12.91 6.41
C ASN A 54 8.55 13.17 5.06
N LYS A 55 9.04 12.11 4.40
CA LYS A 55 9.62 12.18 3.04
C LYS A 55 8.61 12.79 2.07
N LYS A 56 9.04 13.84 1.36
CA LYS A 56 8.27 14.52 0.31
C LYS A 56 8.51 13.79 -1.01
N ILE A 57 7.46 13.24 -1.60
CA ILE A 57 7.51 12.51 -2.87
C ILE A 57 6.67 13.29 -3.89
N ARG A 58 7.23 13.53 -5.07
CA ARG A 58 6.54 14.24 -6.15
C ARG A 58 5.91 13.24 -7.11
N GLY A 59 4.65 13.49 -7.47
CA GLY A 59 3.94 12.65 -8.42
C GLY A 59 3.27 11.43 -7.79
N ARG A 60 2.06 11.14 -8.28
CA ARG A 60 1.22 10.04 -7.79
C ARG A 60 1.85 8.66 -8.03
N LYS A 61 2.47 8.45 -9.20
CA LYS A 61 3.09 7.16 -9.56
C LYS A 61 4.27 6.80 -8.65
N GLU A 62 5.19 7.73 -8.46
CA GLU A 62 6.36 7.51 -7.60
C GLU A 62 5.95 7.33 -6.15
N PHE A 63 4.92 8.07 -5.72
CA PHE A 63 4.29 7.84 -4.43
C PHE A 63 3.72 6.42 -4.35
N PHE A 64 2.93 5.92 -5.28
CA PHE A 64 2.43 4.55 -5.18
C PHE A 64 3.50 3.45 -5.21
N LYS A 65 4.64 3.72 -5.86
CA LYS A 65 5.81 2.84 -5.84
C LYS A 65 6.51 2.82 -4.48
N HIS A 66 6.48 3.92 -3.73
CA HIS A 66 7.19 4.05 -2.45
C HIS A 66 6.75 3.03 -1.40
N PHE A 67 5.48 2.61 -1.41
CA PHE A 67 4.95 1.64 -0.44
C PHE A 67 5.63 0.27 -0.51
N LYS A 68 6.19 -0.09 -1.68
CA LYS A 68 6.94 -1.35 -1.88
C LYS A 68 8.46 -1.16 -1.86
N GLN A 69 8.93 0.07 -1.63
CA GLN A 69 10.37 0.33 -1.53
C GLN A 69 10.90 -0.18 -0.17
N PRO A 70 12.15 -0.69 -0.13
CA PRO A 70 12.74 -1.22 1.09
C PRO A 70 12.77 -0.18 2.21
N GLU A 71 12.97 1.09 1.89
CA GLU A 71 12.92 2.17 2.88
C GLU A 71 11.58 2.23 3.63
N HIS A 72 10.44 2.02 2.95
CA HIS A 72 9.14 2.05 3.61
C HIS A 72 8.93 0.80 4.47
N LEU A 73 9.33 -0.37 3.94
CA LEU A 73 9.22 -1.65 4.63
C LEU A 73 10.08 -1.69 5.90
N GLU A 74 11.34 -1.24 5.82
CA GLU A 74 12.26 -1.18 6.96
C GLU A 74 11.74 -0.25 8.07
N ASN A 75 11.13 0.89 7.68
CA ASN A 75 10.49 1.78 8.67
C ASN A 75 9.30 1.09 9.35
N LEU A 76 8.46 0.34 8.61
CA LEU A 76 7.37 -0.43 9.20
C LEU A 76 7.89 -1.51 10.17
N GLU A 77 8.91 -2.26 9.76
CA GLU A 77 9.56 -3.28 10.58
C GLU A 77 10.15 -2.70 11.86
N THR A 78 10.79 -1.52 11.78
CA THR A 78 11.32 -0.80 12.95
C THR A 78 10.22 -0.44 13.96
N HIS A 79 8.99 -0.24 13.48
CA HIS A 79 7.81 0.00 14.32
C HIS A 79 7.07 -1.29 14.73
N ASN A 80 7.67 -2.47 14.52
CA ASN A 80 7.06 -3.79 14.76
C ASN A 80 5.74 -4.00 13.99
N ILE A 81 5.67 -3.46 12.78
CA ILE A 81 4.53 -3.61 11.89
C ILE A 81 4.99 -4.41 10.67
N GLU A 82 4.43 -5.61 10.52
CA GLU A 82 4.64 -6.38 9.29
C GLU A 82 3.86 -5.75 8.14
N TYR A 83 4.46 -5.74 6.95
CA TYR A 83 3.79 -5.26 5.75
C TYR A 83 2.64 -6.18 5.34
N CYS A 84 1.50 -5.57 4.98
CA CYS A 84 0.35 -6.23 4.39
C CYS A 84 -0.13 -5.40 3.20
N ASP A 85 -0.60 -6.06 2.13
CA ASP A 85 -1.17 -5.36 0.97
C ASP A 85 -2.37 -4.47 1.35
N LEU A 86 -3.05 -4.78 2.46
CA LEU A 86 -4.14 -3.96 3.00
C LEU A 86 -3.69 -2.58 3.51
N PHE A 87 -2.40 -2.40 3.81
CA PHE A 87 -1.85 -1.11 4.23
C PHE A 87 -1.49 -0.21 3.04
N TYR A 88 -1.71 -0.67 1.80
CA TYR A 88 -1.41 0.10 0.62
C TYR A 88 -2.22 1.41 0.57
N GLY A 89 -1.51 2.54 0.52
CA GLY A 89 -2.10 3.88 0.51
C GLY A 89 -2.19 4.57 1.88
N ILE A 90 -1.88 3.86 2.98
CA ILE A 90 -1.86 4.46 4.32
C ILE A 90 -0.51 5.13 4.58
N THR A 91 -0.52 6.41 4.90
CA THR A 91 0.72 7.20 5.13
C THR A 91 1.03 7.49 6.59
N THR A 92 0.05 7.30 7.47
CA THR A 92 0.10 7.70 8.88
C THR A 92 0.13 6.46 9.78
N PHE A 93 0.84 6.54 10.89
CA PHE A 93 0.90 5.43 11.85
C PHE A 93 -0.47 5.14 12.49
N SER A 94 -1.20 6.20 12.85
CA SER A 94 -2.57 6.08 13.38
C SER A 94 -3.51 5.40 12.38
N GLY A 95 -3.34 5.64 11.07
CA GLY A 95 -4.11 4.96 10.03
C GLY A 95 -3.87 3.45 10.02
N ILE A 96 -2.62 3.02 10.25
CA ILE A 96 -2.27 1.59 10.30
C ILE A 96 -2.87 0.94 11.55
N GLU A 97 -2.76 1.58 12.71
CA GLU A 97 -3.35 1.05 13.95
C GLU A 97 -4.86 0.85 13.82
N ASN A 98 -5.56 1.85 13.26
CA ASN A 98 -6.99 1.75 12.99
C ASN A 98 -7.29 0.63 11.98
N MET A 99 -6.47 0.44 10.96
CA MET A 99 -6.68 -0.65 9.99
C MET A 99 -6.46 -2.01 10.66
N LYS A 100 -5.43 -2.15 11.49
CA LYS A 100 -5.14 -3.38 12.25
C LYS A 100 -6.30 -3.77 13.18
N THR A 101 -6.86 -2.81 13.91
CA THR A 101 -8.00 -3.09 14.80
C THR A 101 -9.22 -3.55 14.02
N ARG A 102 -9.49 -2.95 12.85
CA ARG A 102 -10.59 -3.41 11.98
C ARG A 102 -10.36 -4.82 11.42
N ILE A 103 -9.15 -5.11 10.94
CA ILE A 103 -8.80 -6.46 10.44
C ILE A 103 -8.96 -7.49 11.55
N PHE A 104 -8.50 -7.17 12.76
CA PHE A 104 -8.65 -8.06 13.91
C PHE A 104 -10.12 -8.28 14.28
N LEU A 105 -10.94 -7.24 14.30
CA LEU A 105 -12.38 -7.38 14.56
C LEU A 105 -13.06 -8.25 13.51
N ASP A 106 -12.78 -8.04 12.23
CA ASP A 106 -13.34 -8.87 11.16
C ASP A 106 -12.95 -10.34 11.31
N GLN A 107 -11.71 -10.64 11.70
CA GLN A 107 -11.27 -12.02 11.97
C GLN A 107 -12.03 -12.66 13.14
N ASN A 108 -12.37 -11.90 14.19
CA ASN A 108 -13.15 -12.42 15.32
C ASN A 108 -14.62 -12.67 14.97
N ILE A 109 -15.19 -11.95 14.00
CA ILE A 109 -16.58 -12.14 13.56
C ILE A 109 -16.76 -13.47 12.82
N PHE A 110 -15.73 -13.99 12.15
CA PHE A 110 -15.80 -15.26 11.41
C PHE A 110 -15.50 -16.51 12.26
N ILE A 111 -15.47 -16.38 13.59
CA ILE A 111 -15.30 -17.54 14.47
C ILE A 111 -16.61 -18.34 14.46
N GLU A 112 -16.55 -19.57 13.96
CA GLU A 112 -17.70 -20.49 13.91
C GLU A 112 -18.01 -21.01 15.31
N GLU A 113 -19.22 -20.73 15.79
CA GLU A 113 -19.75 -21.19 17.09
C GLU A 113 -20.35 -22.60 16.93
N VAL A 114 -19.99 -23.51 17.83
CA VAL A 114 -20.44 -24.91 17.88
C VAL A 114 -21.09 -25.18 19.23
N GLU A 115 -22.26 -25.80 19.21
CA GLU A 115 -22.99 -26.23 20.41
C GLU A 115 -22.66 -27.68 20.76
N ASP A 116 -22.47 -27.99 22.04
CA ASP A 116 -22.30 -29.35 22.56
C ASP A 116 -23.65 -30.05 22.86
N GLU A 117 -23.61 -31.30 23.32
CA GLU A 117 -24.82 -32.07 23.67
C GLU A 117 -25.55 -31.52 24.92
N GLU A 118 -24.88 -30.73 25.75
CA GLU A 118 -25.43 -30.09 26.95
C GLU A 118 -25.99 -28.67 26.67
N GLY A 119 -25.78 -28.15 25.44
CA GLY A 119 -26.23 -26.83 25.00
C GLY A 119 -25.27 -25.68 25.33
N ASN A 120 -24.01 -25.97 25.66
CA ASN A 120 -22.96 -24.96 25.81
C ASN A 120 -22.40 -24.55 24.45
N VAL A 121 -22.19 -23.24 24.25
CA VAL A 121 -21.67 -22.66 22.99
C VAL A 121 -20.16 -22.42 23.11
N TYR A 122 -19.39 -22.95 22.17
CA TYR A 122 -17.94 -22.79 22.10
C TYR A 122 -17.47 -22.37 20.71
N ASP A 123 -16.31 -21.73 20.64
CA ASP A 123 -15.59 -21.60 19.38
C ASP A 123 -15.19 -23.00 18.87
N LYS A 124 -15.29 -23.25 17.56
CA LYS A 124 -14.94 -24.55 16.95
C LYS A 124 -13.58 -25.11 17.40
N LYS A 125 -12.56 -24.25 17.49
CA LYS A 125 -11.22 -24.66 17.93
C LYS A 125 -11.23 -25.15 19.38
N THR A 126 -11.88 -24.39 20.26
CA THR A 126 -12.02 -24.72 21.68
C THR A 126 -12.80 -26.02 21.85
N PHE A 127 -13.88 -26.20 21.09
CA PHE A 127 -14.66 -27.43 21.08
C PHE A 127 -13.81 -28.65 20.68
N GLU A 128 -13.04 -28.55 19.60
CA GLU A 128 -12.15 -29.65 19.15
C GLU A 128 -11.06 -29.98 20.19
N ASP A 129 -10.49 -28.95 20.83
CA ASP A 129 -9.44 -29.15 21.83
C ASP A 129 -10.00 -29.79 23.12
N LEU A 130 -11.18 -29.35 23.59
CA LEU A 130 -11.88 -29.98 24.72
C LEU A 130 -12.28 -31.43 24.42
N LYS A 131 -12.75 -31.70 23.20
CA LYS A 131 -13.09 -33.06 22.73
C LYS A 131 -11.86 -33.96 22.66
N LYS A 132 -10.70 -33.45 22.22
CA LYS A 132 -9.42 -34.21 22.25
C LYS A 132 -8.97 -34.51 23.67
N MET A 133 -9.22 -33.60 24.61
CA MET A 133 -8.92 -33.80 26.04
C MET A 133 -9.92 -34.73 26.73
N GLY A 134 -11.09 -35.00 26.11
CA GLY A 134 -12.15 -35.83 26.67
C GLY A 134 -12.93 -35.13 27.79
N ILE A 135 -12.99 -33.80 27.77
CA ILE A 135 -13.71 -32.98 28.76
C ILE A 135 -15.18 -32.80 28.36
N ILE A 136 -15.45 -32.78 27.04
CA ILE A 136 -16.77 -32.71 26.40
C ILE A 136 -16.88 -33.78 25.30
#